data_AF-A0A2A5B3L0-F1
#
_entry.id   AF-A0A2A5B3L0-F1
#
_cell.length_a   1.000
_cell.length_b   1.000
_cell.length_c   1.000
_cell.angle_alpha   90.00
_cell.angle_beta   90.00
_cell.angle_gamma   90.00
#
_symmetry.space_group_name_H-M   'P 1'
#
loop_
_entity.id
_entity.type
_entity.pdbx_description
1 polymer ?
#
loop_
_entity_poly.entity_id
_entity_poly.type
_entity_poly.pdbx_seq_one_letter_code
_entity_poly.pdbx_strand_id
1 'polypeptide(L)' 'MLSVRLGQSLENRLNVLSKKTHRPKSFYVKEALEKYISELEDTFIALNRSLSPNRKFYSSKEVLNILQNETP' A
#
# COMPACT_ATOMS: atom_id res chain seq x y z
N MET A 1 4.82 -23.22 -4.10
CA MET A 1 3.89 -22.75 -3.04
C MET A 1 4.72 -22.14 -1.92
N LEU A 2 4.37 -20.95 -1.46
CA LEU A 2 5.08 -20.22 -0.40
C LEU A 2 4.70 -20.78 0.98
N SER A 3 5.69 -21.14 1.79
CA SER A 3 5.49 -21.57 3.19
C SER A 3 6.14 -20.57 4.12
N VAL A 4 5.38 -20.03 5.06
CA VAL A 4 5.84 -19.02 6.03
C VAL A 4 5.44 -19.47 7.43
N ARG A 5 6.39 -19.40 8.38
CA ARG A 5 6.08 -19.62 9.80
C ARG A 5 5.48 -18.35 10.39
N LEU A 6 4.31 -18.49 11.00
CA LEU A 6 3.63 -17.40 11.69
C LEU A 6 3.77 -17.60 13.20
N GLY A 7 3.84 -16.49 13.95
CA GLY A 7 3.78 -16.55 15.41
C GLY A 7 2.39 -16.98 15.90
N GLN A 8 2.34 -17.62 17.07
CA GLN A 8 1.11 -18.19 17.63
C GLN A 8 -0.05 -17.19 17.71
N SER A 9 0.24 -15.93 18.11
CA SER A 9 -0.76 -14.87 18.20
C SER A 9 -1.42 -14.57 16.85
N LEU A 10 -0.63 -14.48 15.78
CA LEU A 10 -1.15 -14.19 14.44
C LEU A 10 -1.95 -15.36 13.89
N GLU A 11 -1.49 -16.59 14.13
CA GLU A 11 -2.22 -17.78 13.74
C GLU A 11 -3.58 -17.89 14.44
N ASN A 12 -3.65 -17.55 15.73
CA ASN A 12 -4.90 -17.51 16.48
C ASN A 12 -5.87 -16.46 15.91
N ARG A 13 -5.38 -15.26 15.55
CA ARG A 13 -6.20 -14.22 14.89
C ARG A 13 -6.74 -14.68 13.53
N LEU A 14 -5.90 -15.32 12.71
CA LEU A 14 -6.31 -15.87 11.41
C LEU A 14 -7.34 -17.00 11.56
N ASN A 15 -7.18 -17.86 12.58
CA ASN A 15 -8.16 -18.90 12.92
C ASN A 15 -9.53 -18.30 13.23
N VAL A 16 -9.59 -17.27 14.08
CA VAL A 16 -10.84 -16.59 14.45
C VAL A 16 -11.50 -15.95 13.23
N LEU A 17 -10.74 -15.21 12.42
CA LEU A 17 -11.25 -14.58 11.20
C LEU A 17 -11.78 -15.61 10.22
N SER A 18 -11.02 -16.68 9.98
CA SER A 18 -11.40 -17.76 9.07
C SER A 18 -12.71 -18.43 9.49
N LYS A 19 -12.85 -18.76 10.78
CA LYS A 19 -14.08 -19.35 11.33
C LYS A 19 -15.27 -18.39 11.22
N LYS A 20 -15.07 -17.10 11.50
CA LYS A 20 -16.15 -16.10 11.50
C LYS A 20 -16.68 -15.80 10.10
N THR A 21 -15.81 -15.78 9.10
CA THR A 21 -16.17 -15.35 7.73
C THR A 21 -16.32 -16.50 6.74
N HIS A 22 -16.03 -17.73 7.17
CA HIS A 22 -16.00 -18.92 6.31
C HIS A 22 -15.00 -18.79 5.15
N ARG A 23 -13.93 -18.00 5.33
CA ARG A 23 -12.84 -17.85 4.36
C ARG A 23 -11.59 -18.59 4.83
N PRO A 24 -10.79 -19.20 3.93
CA PRO A 24 -9.54 -19.84 4.33
C PRO A 24 -8.53 -18.82 4.84
N LYS A 25 -7.63 -19.22 5.74
CA LYS A 25 -6.56 -18.33 6.26
C LYS A 25 -5.70 -17.71 5.15
N SER A 26 -5.45 -18.48 4.08
CA SER A 26 -4.66 -18.05 2.92
C SER A 26 -5.26 -16.83 2.22
N PHE A 27 -6.58 -16.65 2.26
CA PHE A 27 -7.24 -15.45 1.73
C PHE A 27 -6.70 -14.19 2.43
N TYR A 28 -6.69 -14.17 3.76
CA TYR A 28 -6.21 -13.04 4.54
C TYR A 28 -4.72 -12.77 4.37
N VAL A 29 -3.92 -13.84 4.29
CA VAL A 29 -2.48 -13.72 4.06
C VAL A 29 -2.21 -13.10 2.69
N LYS A 30 -2.95 -13.55 1.67
CA LYS A 30 -2.85 -13.01 0.31
C LYS A 30 -3.22 -11.51 0.29
N GLU A 31 -4.39 -11.16 0.80
CA GLU A 31 -4.86 -9.76 0.82
C GLU A 31 -3.90 -8.84 1.58
N ALA A 32 -3.37 -9.30 2.72
CA ALA A 32 -2.41 -8.53 3.50
C ALA A 32 -1.10 -8.31 2.74
N LEU A 33 -0.61 -9.32 2.02
CA LEU A 33 0.59 -9.22 1.19
C LEU A 33 0.38 -8.27 0.01
N GLU A 34 -0.72 -8.41 -0.72
CA GLU A 34 -1.05 -7.54 -1.86
C GLU A 34 -1.14 -6.08 -1.42
N LYS A 35 -1.83 -5.82 -0.30
CA LYS A 35 -1.92 -4.46 0.25
C LYS A 35 -0.56 -3.92 0.68
N TYR A 36 0.24 -4.71 1.38
CA TYR A 36 1.56 -4.26 1.85
C TYR A 36 2.52 -3.99 0.69
N ILE A 37 2.50 -4.81 -0.36
CA ILE A 37 3.30 -4.60 -1.56
C ILE A 37 2.87 -3.31 -2.26
N SER A 38 1.57 -3.06 -2.43
CA SER A 38 1.06 -1.82 -3.02
C SER A 38 1.54 -0.58 -2.25
N GLU A 39 1.50 -0.60 -0.91
CA GLU A 39 1.99 0.52 -0.09
C GLU A 39 3.51 0.73 -0.23
N LEU A 40 4.28 -0.35 -0.33
CA LEU A 40 5.72 -0.28 -0.59
C LEU A 40 6.01 0.32 -1.97
N GLU A 41 5.30 -0.11 -3.00
CA GLU A 41 5.45 0.39 -4.36
C GLU A 41 5.16 1.89 -4.43
N ASP A 42 4.06 2.35 -3.83
CA ASP A 42 3.72 3.77 -3.75
C ASP A 42 4.80 4.57 -3.02
N THR A 43 5.32 4.03 -1.91
CA THR A 43 6.40 4.64 -1.13
C THR A 43 7.67 4.77 -1.97
N PHE A 44 8.05 3.72 -2.70
CA PHE A 44 9.23 3.73 -3.56
C PHE A 44 9.06 4.68 -4.75
N ILE A 45 7.88 4.76 -5.36
CA ILE A 45 7.57 5.73 -6.41
C ILE A 45 7.73 7.16 -5.89
N ALA A 46 7.17 7.46 -4.71
CA ALA A 46 7.30 8.76 -4.08
C ALA A 46 8.76 9.10 -3.74
N LEU A 47 9.52 8.15 -3.21
CA LEU A 47 10.94 8.32 -2.91
C LEU A 47 11.76 8.57 -4.19
N ASN A 48 11.54 7.79 -5.24
CA ASN A 48 12.21 7.96 -6.53
C ASN A 48 11.92 9.33 -7.13
N ARG A 49 10.66 9.80 -7.08
CA ARG A 49 10.29 11.17 -7.48
C ARG A 49 10.99 12.22 -6.64
N SER A 50 11.11 12.00 -5.33
CA SER A 50 11.77 12.93 -4.41
C SER A 50 13.28 13.05 -4.66
N LEU A 51 13.94 11.94 -4.95
CA LEU A 51 15.38 11.86 -5.22
C LEU A 51 15.76 12.21 -6.66
N SER A 52 14.78 12.37 -7.55
CA SER A 52 15.03 12.66 -8.95
C SER A 52 15.74 14.02 -9.12
N PRO A 53 16.89 14.07 -9.82
CA PRO A 53 17.68 15.29 -9.95
C PRO A 53 16.95 16.40 -10.73
N ASN A 54 15.96 16.05 -11.55
CA ASN A 54 15.16 16.99 -12.34
C ASN A 54 13.79 17.31 -11.72
N ARG A 55 13.64 17.22 -10.38
CA ARG A 55 12.36 17.55 -9.74
C ARG A 55 12.07 19.04 -9.85
N LYS A 56 10.83 19.38 -10.24
CA LYS A 56 10.32 20.75 -10.18
C LYS A 56 9.63 20.96 -8.84
N PHE A 57 10.02 22.01 -8.13
CA PHE A 57 9.31 22.47 -6.94
C PHE A 57 8.28 23.51 -7.40
N TYR A 58 7.05 23.34 -6.94
CA TYR A 58 6.00 24.33 -7.13
C TYR A 58 5.62 24.86 -5.76
N SER A 59 5.57 26.18 -5.63
CA SER A 59 4.97 26.84 -4.48
C SER A 59 3.46 26.60 -4.46
N SER A 60 2.84 26.76 -3.29
CA SER A 60 1.39 26.59 -3.14
C SER A 60 0.58 27.47 -4.12
N LYS A 61 1.08 28.68 -4.44
CA LYS A 61 0.43 29.58 -5.41
C LYS A 61 0.52 29.03 -6.85
N GLU A 62 1.67 28.49 -7.22
CA GLU A 62 1.88 27.90 -8.57
C GLU A 62 1.03 26.64 -8.76
N VAL A 63 0.95 25.77 -7.75
CA VAL A 63 0.08 24.59 -7.79
C VAL A 63 -1.39 24.97 -7.95
N LEU A 64 -1.86 25.97 -7.20
CA LEU A 64 -3.25 26.45 -7.30
C LEU A 64 -3.56 26.98 -8.70
N ASN A 65 -2.65 27.74 -9.30
CA ASN A 65 -2.81 28.24 -10.67
C ASN A 65 -2.85 27.10 -11.70
N ILE A 66 -2.01 26.07 -11.56
CA ILE A 66 -2.02 24.90 -12.46
C ILE A 66 -3.36 24.17 -12.37
N LEU A 67 -3.83 23.86 -11.16
CA LEU A 67 -5.07 23.12 -10.94
C LEU A 67 -6.31 23.87 -11.42
N GLN A 68 -6.31 25.21 -11.35
CA GLN A 68 -7.41 26.06 -11.84
C GLN A 68 -7.42 26.20 -13.37
N ASN A 69 -6.28 26.03 -14.03
CA ASN A 69 -6.14 26.14 -15.48
C ASN A 69 -6.33 24.79 -16.21
N GLU A 70 -6.32 23.67 -15.48
CA GLU A 70 -6.53 22.31 -16.02
C GLU A 70 -7.96 21.80 -15.87
N THR A 71 -8.86 22.56 -15.23
CA THR A 71 -10.30 22.26 -15.25
C THR A 71 -10.91 22.74 -16.57
N PRO A 72 -11.56 21.86 -17.35
CA PRO A 72 -12.26 22.24 -18.58
C PRO A 72 -13.49 23.12 -18.32
#